data_AF-A0A7V2EV79-F1
#
_entry.id   AF-A0A7V2EV79-F1
#
_cell.length_a   1.000
_cell.length_b   1.000
_cell.length_c   1.000
_cell.angle_alpha   90.00
_cell.angle_beta   90.00
_cell.angle_gamma   90.00
#
_symmetry.space_group_name_H-M   'P 1'
#
loop_
_entity.id
_entity.type
_entity.pdbx_description
1 polymer ?
#
loop_
_entity_poly.entity_id
_entity_poly.type
_entity_poly.pdbx_seq_one_letter_code
_entity_poly.pdbx_strand_id
1 'polypeptide(L)'
;MKSLFRGVQLLALPVLLAACSSDPLIVDRSWMPRQIVGHIGQVDDGIYGEKRATIVFRNGAEIRSDVVDLRFIGQLAARDKPPYIVFAGRRCHDCESNLSIYVHSPTGGRMTKRTKRYRYPGRLYSHVNGQLIEETRTFFGECLPGRGPATVVWFVRTRRDTLEWRELVILVESLGGGLNEETLNDPAPSIEPTLT
;
A
#
# COMPACT_ATOMS: atom_id res chain seq x y z
N MET A 1 -10.37 31.75 53.30
CA MET A 1 -9.78 31.67 51.95
C MET A 1 -9.73 30.20 51.55
N LYS A 2 -10.64 29.75 50.65
CA LYS A 2 -10.68 28.36 50.15
C LYS A 2 -10.19 28.37 48.70
N SER A 3 -9.03 27.74 48.48
CA SER A 3 -8.41 27.60 47.17
C SER A 3 -9.17 26.55 46.34
N LEU A 4 -9.61 26.95 45.15
CA LEU A 4 -10.23 26.09 44.13
C LEU A 4 -9.12 25.65 43.16
N PHE A 5 -8.55 24.47 43.36
CA PHE A 5 -7.76 23.81 42.34
C PHE A 5 -8.70 23.18 41.30
N ARG A 6 -8.83 23.83 40.14
CA ARG A 6 -9.43 23.24 38.94
C ARG A 6 -8.49 22.15 38.42
N GLY A 7 -8.87 20.90 38.62
CA GLY A 7 -8.24 19.76 37.96
C GLY A 7 -8.45 19.85 36.45
N VAL A 8 -7.36 20.04 35.70
CA VAL A 8 -7.35 19.87 34.25
C VAL A 8 -7.41 18.37 33.99
N GLN A 9 -8.58 17.89 33.60
CA GLN A 9 -8.79 16.50 33.22
C GLN A 9 -8.24 16.34 31.80
N LEU A 10 -6.98 15.88 31.68
CA LEU A 10 -6.45 15.41 30.40
C LEU A 10 -7.27 14.20 29.97
N LEU A 11 -8.19 14.40 29.03
CA LEU A 11 -8.83 13.32 28.30
C LEU A 11 -7.76 12.64 27.46
N ALA A 12 -7.24 11.51 27.95
CA ALA A 12 -6.47 10.58 27.14
C ALA A 12 -7.39 10.06 26.03
N LEU A 13 -7.25 10.62 24.83
CA LEU A 13 -7.81 10.03 23.63
C LEU A 13 -7.26 8.59 23.54
N PRO A 14 -8.11 7.57 23.37
CA PRO A 14 -7.62 6.22 23.13
C PRO A 14 -6.84 6.26 21.81
N VAL A 15 -5.53 6.18 21.91
CA VAL A 15 -4.68 5.84 20.77
C VAL A 15 -5.07 4.42 20.43
N LEU A 16 -5.94 4.27 19.43
CA LEU A 16 -6.13 3.00 18.75
C LEU A 16 -4.77 2.64 18.15
N LEU A 17 -3.98 1.88 18.91
CA LEU A 17 -2.82 1.17 18.41
C LEU A 17 -3.35 0.29 17.27
N ALA A 18 -3.07 0.68 16.03
CA ALA A 18 -3.40 -0.15 14.89
C ALA A 18 -2.46 -1.35 14.95
N ALA A 19 -2.89 -2.39 15.64
CA ALA A 19 -2.19 -3.65 15.72
C ALA A 19 -1.87 -4.14 14.30
N CYS A 20 -0.74 -4.84 14.17
CA CYS A 20 -0.39 -5.41 12.89
C CYS A 20 -1.50 -6.33 12.37
N SER A 21 -1.86 -6.16 11.09
CA SER A 21 -2.92 -6.94 10.49
C SER A 21 -2.58 -7.31 9.06
N SER A 22 -3.00 -8.52 8.65
CA SER A 22 -3.08 -8.88 7.24
C SER A 22 -4.26 -8.20 6.54
N ASP A 23 -5.23 -7.70 7.30
CA ASP A 23 -6.36 -6.95 6.77
C ASP A 23 -5.96 -5.49 6.52
N PRO A 24 -6.42 -4.90 5.41
CA PRO A 24 -6.11 -3.52 5.12
C PRO A 24 -6.74 -2.54 6.12
N LEU A 25 -5.99 -1.52 6.50
CA LEU A 25 -6.48 -0.47 7.39
C LEU A 25 -7.37 0.53 6.65
N ILE A 26 -8.42 0.99 7.32
CA ILE A 26 -9.27 2.10 6.87
C ILE A 26 -9.24 3.17 7.96
N VAL A 27 -8.55 4.27 7.70
CA VAL A 27 -8.31 5.34 8.68
C VAL A 27 -9.23 6.54 8.48
N ASP A 28 -9.71 6.76 7.25
CA ASP A 28 -10.70 7.78 6.91
C ASP A 28 -11.65 7.27 5.82
N ARG A 29 -12.93 7.07 6.20
CA ARG A 29 -13.96 6.57 5.28
C ARG A 29 -14.29 7.55 4.16
N SER A 30 -14.03 8.84 4.31
CA SER A 30 -14.26 9.83 3.25
C SER A 30 -13.35 9.60 2.04
N TRP A 31 -12.19 8.98 2.27
CA TRP A 31 -11.21 8.54 1.27
C TRP A 31 -11.38 7.08 0.84
N MET A 32 -12.54 6.47 1.08
CA MET A 32 -12.90 5.21 0.44
C MET A 32 -13.41 5.48 -0.98
N PRO A 33 -13.01 4.68 -1.98
CA PRO A 33 -13.61 4.77 -3.31
C PRO A 33 -15.11 4.51 -3.24
N ARG A 34 -15.87 5.42 -3.84
CA ARG A 34 -17.28 5.20 -4.19
C ARG A 34 -17.40 4.46 -5.51
N GLN A 35 -16.48 4.75 -6.45
CA GLN A 35 -16.48 4.16 -7.78
C GLN A 35 -15.05 4.10 -8.34
N ILE A 36 -14.75 3.05 -9.08
CA ILE A 36 -13.55 2.94 -9.92
C ILE A 36 -14.06 2.68 -11.34
N VAL A 37 -13.89 3.66 -12.23
CA VAL A 37 -14.38 3.59 -13.61
C VAL A 37 -13.22 3.30 -14.54
N GLY A 38 -13.25 2.16 -15.21
CA GLY A 38 -12.35 1.87 -16.32
C GLY A 38 -12.84 2.57 -17.59
N HIS A 39 -11.92 3.23 -18.28
CA HIS A 39 -12.13 3.84 -19.59
C HIS A 39 -11.20 3.15 -20.58
N ILE A 40 -11.75 2.72 -21.72
CA ILE A 40 -10.93 2.36 -22.88
C ILE A 40 -10.74 3.67 -23.65
N GLY A 41 -9.51 4.14 -23.80
CA GLY A 41 -9.26 5.27 -24.68
C GLY A 41 -9.74 4.94 -26.09
N GLN A 42 -10.45 5.85 -26.76
CA GLN A 42 -10.54 5.78 -28.22
C GLN A 42 -9.21 6.26 -28.79
N VAL A 43 -8.62 5.47 -29.68
CA VAL A 43 -7.55 5.91 -30.57
C VAL A 43 -8.19 5.91 -31.94
N ASP A 44 -8.26 7.09 -32.56
CA ASP A 44 -8.57 7.21 -33.98
C ASP A 44 -7.53 6.33 -34.73
N ASP A 45 -7.98 5.42 -35.59
CA ASP A 45 -7.17 4.43 -36.37
C ASP A 45 -7.09 2.97 -35.87
N GLY A 46 -8.02 2.49 -35.03
CA GLY A 46 -8.25 1.03 -34.89
C GLY A 46 -7.19 0.25 -34.10
N ILE A 47 -6.30 0.96 -33.39
CA ILE A 47 -5.40 0.38 -32.39
C ILE A 47 -6.10 0.45 -31.02
N TYR A 48 -6.21 -0.67 -30.30
CA TYR A 48 -6.82 -0.71 -28.96
C TYR A 48 -6.26 0.39 -28.06
N GLY A 49 -7.10 1.34 -27.65
CA GLY A 49 -6.61 2.47 -26.87
C GLY A 49 -6.25 2.13 -25.45
N GLU A 50 -5.38 2.96 -24.87
CA GLU A 50 -4.89 2.74 -23.51
C GLU A 50 -6.04 2.72 -22.52
N LYS A 51 -6.17 1.60 -21.80
CA LYS A 51 -7.08 1.52 -20.66
C LYS A 51 -6.58 2.45 -19.56
N ARG A 52 -7.48 3.30 -19.08
CA ARG A 52 -7.27 4.27 -18.01
C ARG A 52 -8.34 4.05 -16.96
N ALA A 53 -8.12 4.53 -15.74
CA ALA A 53 -9.11 4.48 -14.69
C ALA A 53 -9.29 5.84 -14.02
N THR A 54 -10.52 6.13 -13.59
CA THR A 54 -10.84 7.24 -12.70
C THR A 54 -11.38 6.66 -11.40
N ILE A 55 -10.73 6.99 -10.28
CA ILE A 55 -11.17 6.63 -8.94
C ILE A 55 -11.90 7.83 -8.36
N VAL A 56 -13.17 7.66 -7.99
CA VAL A 56 -14.00 8.69 -7.36
C VAL A 56 -14.21 8.32 -5.90
N PHE A 57 -13.82 9.20 -4.99
CA PHE A 57 -13.93 8.99 -3.53
C PHE A 57 -15.26 9.49 -2.97
N ARG A 58 -15.60 9.07 -1.74
CA ARG A 58 -16.83 9.50 -1.06
C ARG A 58 -16.88 10.99 -0.77
N ASN A 59 -15.73 11.63 -0.57
CA ASN A 59 -15.61 13.08 -0.44
C ASN A 59 -15.70 13.84 -1.77
N GLY A 60 -15.91 13.14 -2.89
CA GLY A 60 -15.97 13.75 -4.23
C GLY A 60 -14.61 14.00 -4.89
N ALA A 61 -13.50 13.73 -4.21
CA ALA A 61 -12.18 13.80 -4.82
C ALA A 61 -12.01 12.73 -5.90
N GLU A 62 -11.10 13.00 -6.84
CA GLU A 62 -10.80 12.09 -7.95
C GLU A 62 -9.31 11.86 -8.14
N ILE A 63 -8.95 10.62 -8.50
CA ILE A 63 -7.61 10.28 -8.99
C ILE A 63 -7.75 9.64 -10.36
N ARG A 64 -7.05 10.20 -11.34
CA ARG A 64 -6.88 9.57 -12.65
C ARG A 64 -5.71 8.60 -12.61
N SER A 65 -5.79 7.51 -13.37
CA SER A 65 -4.79 6.46 -13.38
C SER A 65 -4.57 5.86 -14.78
N ASP A 66 -3.32 5.57 -15.10
CA ASP A 66 -2.91 4.70 -16.22
C ASP A 66 -2.72 3.24 -15.78
N VAL A 67 -2.81 2.97 -14.48
CA VAL A 67 -2.83 1.61 -13.92
C VAL A 67 -4.20 1.01 -14.16
N VAL A 68 -4.22 -0.24 -14.63
CA VAL A 68 -5.44 -0.98 -14.97
C VAL A 68 -5.77 -2.01 -13.89
N ASP A 69 -6.98 -2.56 -13.95
CA ASP A 69 -7.48 -3.56 -12.98
C ASP A 69 -7.35 -3.10 -11.52
N LEU A 70 -7.56 -1.80 -11.29
CA LEU A 70 -7.42 -1.19 -9.99
C LEU A 70 -8.45 -1.73 -9.00
N ARG A 71 -7.96 -2.19 -7.86
CA ARG A 71 -8.77 -2.57 -6.70
C ARG A 71 -8.26 -1.85 -5.47
N PHE A 72 -9.16 -1.19 -4.76
CA PHE A 72 -8.85 -0.62 -3.45
C PHE A 72 -8.52 -1.73 -2.46
N ILE A 73 -7.42 -1.57 -1.75
CA ILE A 73 -6.99 -2.49 -0.69
C ILE A 73 -7.25 -1.82 0.64
N GLY A 74 -6.66 -0.65 0.90
CA GLY A 74 -6.81 0.05 2.17
C GLY A 74 -6.13 1.41 2.15
N GLN A 75 -5.72 1.87 3.32
CA GLN A 75 -5.17 3.20 3.54
C GLN A 75 -4.00 3.16 4.52
N LEU A 76 -3.12 4.15 4.41
CA LEU A 76 -2.11 4.45 5.43
C LEU A 76 -2.35 5.84 5.96
N ALA A 77 -2.42 5.95 7.29
CA ALA A 77 -2.52 7.24 7.95
C ALA A 77 -1.35 8.14 7.53
N ALA A 78 -1.65 9.41 7.31
CA ALA A 78 -0.66 10.44 7.09
C ALA A 78 -0.94 11.59 8.05
N ARG A 79 0.12 12.22 8.56
CA ARG A 79 -0.02 13.35 9.48
C ARG A 79 -0.32 14.62 8.69
N ASP A 80 -1.32 15.38 9.14
CA ASP A 80 -1.69 16.70 8.62
C ASP A 80 -2.08 16.75 7.13
N LYS A 81 -2.44 15.60 6.55
CA LYS A 81 -2.87 15.49 5.15
C LYS A 81 -3.74 14.24 4.93
N PRO A 82 -4.39 14.12 3.76
CA PRO A 82 -5.13 12.91 3.41
C PRO A 82 -4.30 11.63 3.54
N PRO A 83 -4.92 10.49 3.91
CA PRO A 83 -4.22 9.22 3.97
C PRO A 83 -3.69 8.83 2.59
N TYR A 84 -2.60 8.06 2.58
CA TYR A 84 -2.22 7.37 1.36
C TYR A 84 -3.20 6.26 1.08
N ILE A 85 -3.49 6.06 -0.20
CA ILE A 85 -4.42 5.04 -0.66
C ILE A 85 -3.62 3.87 -1.21
N VAL A 86 -3.94 2.68 -0.73
CA VAL A 86 -3.32 1.43 -1.17
C VAL A 86 -4.23 0.77 -2.20
N PHE A 87 -3.71 0.59 -3.41
CA PHE A 87 -4.39 -0.12 -4.49
C PHE A 87 -3.61 -1.35 -4.91
N ALA A 88 -4.32 -2.37 -5.38
CA ALA A 88 -3.77 -3.39 -6.24
C ALA A 88 -4.08 -3.03 -7.70
N GLY A 89 -3.18 -3.33 -8.62
CA GLY A 89 -3.43 -3.11 -10.05
C GLY A 89 -2.29 -3.63 -10.94
N ARG A 90 -2.45 -3.49 -12.25
CA ARG A 90 -1.45 -3.87 -13.26
C ARG A 90 -1.00 -2.67 -14.06
N ARG A 91 0.25 -2.68 -14.51
CA ARG A 91 0.82 -1.57 -15.27
C ARG A 91 0.22 -1.41 -16.67
N CYS A 92 -0.27 -2.50 -17.25
CA CYS A 92 -0.88 -2.54 -18.55
C CYS A 92 -1.85 -3.72 -18.64
N HIS A 93 -2.79 -3.59 -19.58
CA HIS A 93 -3.65 -4.67 -20.03
C HIS A 93 -2.89 -5.46 -21.11
N ASP A 94 -3.09 -6.78 -21.18
CA ASP A 94 -2.48 -7.67 -22.20
C ASP A 94 -0.95 -7.62 -22.28
N CYS A 95 -0.30 -7.37 -21.15
CA CYS A 95 1.15 -7.47 -21.01
C CYS A 95 1.49 -8.43 -19.87
N GLU A 96 2.72 -8.95 -19.86
CA GLU A 96 3.24 -9.80 -18.77
C GLU A 96 3.55 -8.99 -17.49
N SER A 97 2.68 -8.05 -17.13
CA SER A 97 2.78 -7.31 -15.87
C SER A 97 2.09 -8.09 -14.77
N ASN A 98 2.86 -8.50 -13.77
CA ASN A 98 2.33 -8.99 -12.51
C ASN A 98 1.42 -7.96 -11.83
N LEU A 99 0.44 -8.45 -11.07
CA LEU A 99 -0.32 -7.63 -10.13
C LEU A 99 0.66 -7.01 -9.13
N SER A 100 0.47 -5.75 -8.80
CA SER A 100 1.36 -5.00 -7.92
C SER A 100 0.54 -4.17 -6.94
N ILE A 101 1.15 -3.80 -5.81
CA ILE A 101 0.57 -2.85 -4.86
C ILE A 101 1.09 -1.45 -5.17
N TYR A 102 0.22 -0.46 -5.06
CA TYR A 102 0.50 0.96 -5.25
C TYR A 102 0.10 1.70 -3.98
N VAL A 103 1.01 2.50 -3.43
CA VAL A 103 0.73 3.39 -2.30
C VAL A 103 0.79 4.82 -2.85
N HIS A 104 -0.36 5.50 -2.94
CA HIS A 104 -0.47 6.77 -3.66
C HIS A 104 -1.12 7.86 -2.82
N SER A 105 -0.57 9.07 -2.88
CA SER A 105 -1.19 10.24 -2.24
C SER A 105 -2.35 10.71 -3.11
N PRO A 106 -3.57 10.91 -2.57
CA PRO A 106 -4.68 11.41 -3.37
C PRO A 106 -4.45 12.83 -3.90
N THR A 107 -3.54 13.59 -3.29
CA THR A 107 -3.12 14.92 -3.76
C THR A 107 -1.90 14.88 -4.68
N GLY A 108 -1.31 13.69 -4.91
CA GLY A 108 -0.09 13.51 -5.72
C GLY A 108 -0.32 13.51 -7.23
N GLY A 109 -1.52 13.87 -7.68
CA GLY A 109 -1.89 13.87 -9.09
C GLY A 109 -2.18 12.48 -9.66
N ARG A 110 -2.01 12.34 -10.99
CA ARG A 110 -2.32 11.12 -11.74
C ARG A 110 -1.38 9.97 -11.36
N MET A 111 -1.94 8.77 -11.13
CA MET A 111 -1.15 7.53 -11.09
C MET A 111 -0.74 7.17 -12.52
N THR A 112 0.56 7.06 -12.78
CA THR A 112 1.07 6.74 -14.12
C THR A 112 1.71 5.36 -14.14
N LYS A 113 2.07 4.88 -15.33
CA LYS A 113 2.88 3.66 -15.49
C LYS A 113 4.28 3.74 -14.81
N ARG A 114 4.71 4.94 -14.41
CA ARG A 114 5.96 5.22 -13.68
C ARG A 114 5.76 5.32 -12.16
N THR A 115 4.51 5.33 -11.68
CA THR A 115 4.23 5.33 -10.23
C THR A 115 4.88 4.11 -9.59
N LYS A 116 5.55 4.34 -8.46
CA LYS A 116 6.24 3.30 -7.71
C LYS A 116 5.26 2.18 -7.34
N ARG A 117 5.75 0.94 -7.41
CA ARG A 117 4.94 -0.26 -7.19
C ARG A 117 5.69 -1.23 -6.31
N TYR A 118 4.91 -2.00 -5.56
CA TYR A 118 5.35 -2.98 -4.59
C TYR A 118 4.86 -4.36 -4.97
N ARG A 119 5.46 -5.38 -4.37
CA ARG A 119 5.07 -6.78 -4.58
C ARG A 119 3.64 -6.99 -4.11
N TYR A 120 2.88 -7.76 -4.89
CA TYR A 120 1.58 -8.23 -4.45
C TYR A 120 1.76 -9.49 -3.60
N PRO A 121 1.07 -9.63 -2.46
CA PRO A 121 1.24 -10.79 -1.58
C PRO A 121 0.85 -12.10 -2.29
N GLY A 122 1.56 -13.18 -1.97
CA GLY A 122 1.34 -14.50 -2.54
C GLY A 122 2.63 -15.16 -3.02
N ARG A 123 2.48 -16.05 -4.00
CA ARG A 123 3.57 -16.83 -4.59
C ARG A 123 3.77 -16.44 -6.05
N LEU A 124 5.02 -16.32 -6.47
CA LEU A 124 5.39 -16.08 -7.86
C LEU A 124 6.22 -17.25 -8.39
N TYR A 125 5.78 -17.76 -9.53
CA TYR A 125 6.42 -18.87 -10.24
C TYR A 125 7.08 -18.36 -11.52
N SER A 126 8.22 -18.95 -11.87
CA SER A 126 8.92 -18.68 -13.13
C SER A 126 8.04 -19.12 -14.31
N HIS A 127 7.89 -18.24 -15.30
CA HIS A 127 7.18 -18.56 -16.55
C HIS A 127 7.98 -19.54 -17.43
N VAL A 128 9.29 -19.69 -17.19
CA VAL A 128 10.17 -20.57 -17.98
C VAL A 128 10.06 -22.03 -17.56
N ASN A 129 10.06 -22.30 -16.25
CA ASN A 129 10.18 -23.66 -15.71
C ASN A 129 9.17 -23.98 -14.60
N GLY A 130 8.24 -23.08 -14.30
CA GLY A 130 7.20 -23.28 -13.29
C GLY A 130 7.71 -23.33 -11.85
N GLN A 131 9.00 -23.06 -11.60
CA GLN A 131 9.55 -23.12 -10.25
C GLN A 131 9.10 -21.92 -9.42
N LEU A 132 8.86 -22.14 -8.12
CA LEU A 132 8.65 -21.06 -7.17
C LEU A 132 9.93 -20.22 -7.04
N ILE A 133 9.82 -18.92 -7.28
CA ILE A 133 10.94 -17.96 -7.25
C ILE A 133 10.75 -16.85 -6.22
N GLU A 134 9.53 -16.60 -5.76
CA GLU A 134 9.27 -15.61 -4.71
C GLU A 134 8.02 -15.96 -3.88
N GLU A 135 8.10 -15.75 -2.57
CA GLU A 135 6.98 -15.73 -1.63
C GLU A 135 6.94 -14.36 -0.96
N THR A 136 5.77 -13.73 -0.95
CA THR A 136 5.56 -12.41 -0.34
C THR A 136 4.38 -12.45 0.62
N ARG A 137 4.58 -11.93 1.84
CA ARG A 137 3.50 -11.65 2.79
C ARG A 137 3.48 -10.17 3.10
N THR A 138 2.29 -9.57 3.10
CA THR A 138 2.09 -8.13 3.30
C THR A 138 1.21 -7.91 4.52
N PHE A 139 1.59 -6.94 5.35
CA PHE A 139 0.86 -6.56 6.54
C PHE A 139 0.77 -5.04 6.65
N PHE A 140 -0.23 -4.57 7.38
CA PHE A 140 -0.58 -3.17 7.55
C PHE A 140 -0.63 -2.84 9.04
N GLY A 141 -0.24 -1.62 9.42
CA GLY A 141 -0.33 -1.15 10.80
C GLY A 141 1.01 -1.07 11.51
N GLU A 142 1.02 -1.35 12.81
CA GLU A 142 2.22 -1.39 13.65
C GLU A 142 2.82 -2.80 13.65
N CYS A 143 3.55 -3.13 12.58
CA CYS A 143 4.03 -4.51 12.34
C CYS A 143 5.47 -4.78 12.79
N LEU A 144 6.23 -3.74 13.11
CA LEU A 144 7.61 -3.84 13.57
C LEU A 144 7.79 -2.99 14.84
N PRO A 145 8.44 -3.50 15.89
CA PRO A 145 8.67 -2.73 17.12
C PRO A 145 9.36 -1.39 16.86
N GLY A 146 8.85 -0.32 17.48
CA GLY A 146 9.41 1.03 17.32
C GLY A 146 9.08 1.71 15.97
N ARG A 147 8.29 1.06 15.11
CA ARG A 147 7.71 1.68 13.92
C ARG A 147 6.28 2.10 14.22
N GLY A 148 5.80 3.19 13.61
CA GLY A 148 4.45 3.71 13.88
C GLY A 148 3.33 2.85 13.27
N PRO A 149 2.06 3.20 13.53
CA PRO A 149 0.90 2.48 12.99
C PRO A 149 0.63 2.73 11.49
N ALA A 150 1.38 3.64 10.87
CA ALA A 150 1.18 4.07 9.48
C ALA A 150 2.13 3.33 8.51
N THR A 151 2.22 2.00 8.62
CA THR A 151 3.17 1.21 7.83
C THR A 151 2.52 0.12 6.99
N VAL A 152 3.15 -0.18 5.86
CA VAL A 152 2.99 -1.44 5.13
C VAL A 152 4.32 -2.16 5.18
N VAL A 153 4.28 -3.44 5.54
CA VAL A 153 5.47 -4.28 5.62
C VAL A 153 5.31 -5.45 4.68
N TRP A 154 6.31 -5.68 3.83
CA TRP A 154 6.42 -6.87 3.01
C TRP A 154 7.56 -7.73 3.50
N PHE A 155 7.25 -8.97 3.91
CA PHE A 155 8.24 -10.01 4.12
C PHE A 155 8.37 -10.78 2.81
N VAL A 156 9.56 -10.72 2.21
CA VAL A 156 9.82 -11.26 0.89
C VAL A 156 10.91 -12.31 0.99
N ARG A 157 10.61 -13.52 0.53
CA ARG A 157 11.59 -14.58 0.32
C ARG A 157 11.74 -14.74 -1.19
N THR A 158 12.95 -14.59 -1.70
CA THR A 158 13.25 -14.73 -3.13
C THR A 158 14.31 -15.78 -3.35
N ARG A 159 14.18 -16.55 -4.41
CA ARG A 159 15.20 -17.48 -4.88
C ARG A 159 15.51 -17.13 -6.32
N ARG A 160 16.72 -16.60 -6.54
CA ARG A 160 17.25 -16.37 -7.89
C ARG A 160 18.07 -17.58 -8.36
N ASP A 161 18.75 -17.39 -9.49
CA ASP A 161 19.58 -18.36 -10.24
C ASP A 161 20.56 -19.19 -9.37
N THR A 162 20.92 -18.70 -8.17
CA THR A 162 21.83 -19.39 -7.23
C THR A 162 21.16 -20.49 -6.40
N LEU A 163 19.86 -20.79 -6.58
CA LEU A 163 19.06 -21.76 -5.81
C LEU A 163 18.92 -21.48 -4.30
N GLU A 164 19.62 -20.48 -3.78
CA GLU A 164 19.53 -20.04 -2.38
C GLU A 164 18.37 -19.07 -2.17
N TRP A 165 17.64 -19.27 -1.07
CA TRP A 165 16.62 -18.33 -0.61
C TRP A 165 17.28 -17.15 0.10
N ARG A 166 16.86 -15.95 -0.30
CA ARG A 166 17.22 -14.69 0.37
C ARG A 166 15.96 -14.05 0.91
N GLU A 167 16.07 -13.52 2.11
CA GLU A 167 14.97 -12.86 2.80
C GLU A 167 15.26 -11.37 2.89
N LEU A 168 14.22 -10.56 2.70
CA LEU A 168 14.27 -9.12 2.93
C LEU A 168 12.91 -8.65 3.42
N VAL A 169 12.93 -7.56 4.17
CA VAL A 169 11.72 -6.86 4.59
C VAL A 169 11.69 -5.48 3.95
N ILE A 170 10.59 -5.15 3.28
CA ILE A 170 10.36 -3.81 2.76
C ILE A 170 9.38 -3.13 3.69
N LEU A 171 9.76 -1.98 4.22
CA LEU A 171 8.92 -1.12 5.04
C LEU A 171 8.56 0.12 4.24
N VAL A 172 7.28 0.46 4.17
CA VAL A 172 6.79 1.73 3.63
C VAL A 172 6.02 2.44 4.73
N GLU A 173 6.39 3.68 5.00
CA GLU A 173 5.83 4.46 6.10
C GLU A 173 5.56 5.91 5.70
N SER A 174 4.56 6.52 6.32
CA SER A 174 4.29 7.95 6.16
C SER A 174 5.08 8.76 7.18
N LEU A 175 6.29 9.20 6.82
CA LEU A 175 7.14 10.08 7.66
C LEU A 175 7.27 11.48 7.07
N GLY A 176 7.20 12.52 7.93
CA GLY A 176 7.49 13.90 7.54
C GLY A 176 6.62 14.46 6.41
N GLY A 177 5.39 13.95 6.23
CA GLY A 177 4.53 14.32 5.11
C GLY A 177 4.93 13.70 3.77
N GLY A 178 5.84 12.73 3.73
CA GLY A 178 6.25 11.94 2.57
C GLY A 178 5.99 10.44 2.75
N LEU A 179 6.28 9.63 1.73
CA LEU A 179 6.43 8.19 1.89
C LEU A 179 7.92 7.91 2.00
N ASN A 180 8.32 7.29 3.11
CA ASN A 180 9.64 6.72 3.26
C ASN A 180 9.58 5.24 2.93
N GLU A 181 10.64 4.74 2.30
CA GLU A 181 10.80 3.30 2.06
C GLU A 181 12.16 2.86 2.53
N GLU A 182 12.18 1.75 3.24
CA GLU A 182 13.37 1.14 3.79
C GLU A 182 13.38 -0.35 3.43
N THR A 183 14.55 -0.87 3.05
CA THR A 183 14.76 -2.30 2.87
C THR A 183 15.66 -2.79 4.00
N LEU A 184 15.16 -3.74 4.78
CA LEU A 184 15.85 -4.35 5.91
C LEU A 184 16.27 -5.76 5.52
N ASN A 185 17.58 -6.03 5.49
CA ASN A 185 18.13 -7.28 4.98
C ASN A 185 19.31 -7.85 5.78
N ASP A 186 19.76 -7.23 6.88
CA ASP A 186 20.85 -7.76 7.72
C ASP A 186 20.83 -7.26 9.19
N PRO A 187 20.36 -8.09 10.15
CA PRO A 187 19.43 -9.20 9.92
C PRO A 187 18.07 -8.65 9.47
N ALA A 188 17.41 -9.35 8.54
CA ALA A 188 16.02 -9.06 8.24
C ALA A 188 15.15 -9.33 9.49
N PRO A 189 14.21 -8.44 9.86
CA PRO A 189 13.26 -8.72 10.94
C PRO A 189 12.50 -10.02 10.68
N SER A 190 12.25 -10.83 11.72
CA SER A 190 11.38 -12.00 11.58
C SER A 190 9.93 -11.60 11.35
N ILE A 191 9.19 -12.49 10.68
CA ILE A 191 7.75 -12.35 10.43
C ILE A 191 6.92 -12.78 11.66
N GLU A 192 7.48 -13.59 12.54
CA GLU A 192 6.80 -14.22 13.67
C GLU A 192 6.04 -13.24 14.57
N PRO A 193 6.56 -12.04 14.92
CA PRO A 193 5.81 -11.06 15.71
C PRO A 193 4.58 -10.49 15.00
N THR A 194 4.52 -10.63 13.69
CA THR A 194 3.46 -10.11 12.80
C THR A 194 2.32 -11.12 12.62
N LEU A 195 2.46 -12.35 13.13
CA LEU A 195 1.48 -13.44 12.98
C LEU A 195 0.51 -13.62 14.16
N THR A 196 0.70 -12.83 15.22
CA THR A 196 -0.13 -12.85 16.43
C THR A 196 -1.42 -12.08 16.25
#